data_AF-A0A7D5UYJ7-F1
#
_entry.id   AF-A0A7D5UYJ7-F1
#
_cell.length_a   1.000
_cell.length_b   1.000
_cell.length_c   1.000
_cell.angle_alpha   90.00
_cell.angle_beta   90.00
_cell.angle_gamma   90.00
#
_symmetry.space_group_name_H-M   'P 1'
#
loop_
_entity.id
_entity.type
_entity.pdbx_description
1 polymer ?
#
loop_
_entity_poly.entity_id
_entity_poly.type
_entity_poly.pdbx_seq_one_letter_code
_entity_poly.pdbx_strand_id
1 'polypeptide(L)'
;MVRFTAIALLAFAASALAAPQGANNGGDQIFDFNDKPLKGDKKTKFLDLEKQGDAKFEELTKTYTPEQQQLENDLNSIHSQMDDILGVPKQQQK
;
A
#
# COMPACT_ATOMS: atom_id res chain seq x y z
N MET A 1 -24.80 -27.14 10.56
CA MET A 1 -24.81 -25.66 10.55
C MET A 1 -24.00 -25.20 11.78
N VAL A 2 -22.69 -25.06 11.64
CA VAL A 2 -21.80 -24.64 12.75
C VAL A 2 -21.27 -23.26 12.39
N ARG A 3 -21.49 -22.32 13.29
CA ARG A 3 -21.21 -20.90 13.14
C ARG A 3 -19.70 -20.66 13.30
N PHE A 4 -19.21 -19.77 12.46
CA PHE A 4 -17.84 -19.28 12.32
C PHE A 4 -17.12 -19.03 13.64
N THR A 5 -15.96 -19.66 13.83
CA THR A 5 -14.99 -19.24 14.83
C THR A 5 -14.01 -18.26 14.18
N ALA A 6 -13.90 -17.10 14.81
CA ALA A 6 -13.21 -15.92 14.34
C ALA A 6 -11.74 -16.19 13.99
N ILE A 7 -11.35 -15.63 12.84
CA ILE A 7 -9.98 -15.53 12.37
C ILE A 7 -9.23 -14.62 13.35
N ALA A 8 -8.44 -15.22 14.23
CA ALA A 8 -7.40 -14.53 14.96
C ALA A 8 -6.17 -14.43 14.06
N LEU A 9 -6.10 -13.38 13.22
CA LEU A 9 -4.86 -13.05 12.51
C LEU A 9 -4.50 -11.58 12.69
N LEU A 10 -3.50 -11.42 13.56
CA LEU A 10 -2.33 -10.56 13.39
C LEU A 10 -2.53 -9.05 13.53
N ALA A 11 -2.40 -8.63 14.78
CA ALA A 11 -1.78 -7.36 15.14
C ALA A 11 -0.31 -7.34 14.64
N PHE A 12 -0.11 -6.95 13.38
CA PHE A 12 1.19 -6.53 12.86
C PHE A 12 0.98 -5.30 11.96
N ALA A 13 0.43 -4.22 12.55
CA ALA A 13 0.16 -2.98 11.83
C ALA A 13 0.68 -1.74 12.57
N ALA A 14 1.75 -1.89 13.37
CA ALA A 14 2.31 -0.79 14.15
C ALA A 14 3.79 -0.56 13.83
N SER A 15 4.16 -0.39 12.56
CA SER A 15 5.48 0.18 12.19
C SER A 15 5.53 0.89 10.82
N ALA A 16 4.43 1.00 10.07
CA ALA A 16 4.45 1.69 8.77
C ALA A 16 4.10 3.19 8.81
N LEU A 17 3.78 3.76 9.98
CA LEU A 17 3.27 5.14 10.10
C LEU A 17 4.36 6.23 10.14
N ALA A 18 5.55 5.99 9.58
CA ALA A 18 6.62 6.99 9.59
C ALA A 18 7.54 6.97 8.37
N ALA A 19 7.12 6.39 7.24
CA ALA A 19 7.79 6.66 5.99
C ALA A 19 7.25 8.00 5.44
N PRO A 20 8.09 9.05 5.28
CA PRO A 20 7.64 10.33 4.74
C PRO A 20 7.10 10.10 3.32
N GLN A 21 5.80 10.32 3.14
CA GLN A 21 5.18 10.39 1.82
C GLN A 21 5.56 11.72 1.16
N GLY A 22 6.79 11.80 0.67
CA GLY A 22 7.31 12.93 -0.09
C GLY A 22 6.78 12.91 -1.52
N ALA A 23 6.39 14.10 -2.01
CA ALA A 23 5.85 14.30 -3.35
C ALA A 23 6.76 13.72 -4.44
N ASN A 24 6.16 12.92 -5.30
CA ASN A 24 6.73 12.35 -6.51
C ASN A 24 7.10 13.47 -7.49
N ASN A 25 8.39 13.83 -7.56
CA ASN A 25 8.94 14.75 -8.56
C ASN A 25 10.42 14.40 -8.84
N GLY A 26 10.64 13.55 -9.83
CA GLY A 26 11.92 13.46 -10.56
C GLY A 26 12.77 12.22 -10.24
N GLY A 27 12.60 11.17 -11.05
CA GLY A 27 13.56 10.07 -11.15
C GLY A 27 13.74 9.26 -9.86
N ASP A 28 12.65 8.64 -9.39
CA ASP A 28 12.53 7.94 -8.10
C ASP A 28 13.81 7.21 -7.69
N GLN A 29 14.54 7.86 -6.79
CA GLN A 29 15.67 7.28 -6.12
C GLN A 29 15.12 6.46 -4.96
N ILE A 30 15.16 5.14 -5.11
CA ILE A 30 14.70 4.21 -4.08
C ILE A 30 15.81 4.12 -3.03
N PHE A 31 15.48 4.40 -1.77
CA PHE A 31 16.44 4.35 -0.66
C PHE A 31 16.28 3.04 0.13
N ASP A 32 17.39 2.52 0.65
CA ASP A 32 17.37 1.44 1.63
C ASP A 32 17.05 1.97 3.03
N PHE A 33 16.93 1.07 4.00
CA PHE A 33 16.64 1.41 5.41
C PHE A 33 17.71 2.28 6.10
N ASN A 34 18.86 2.48 5.47
CA ASN A 34 19.93 3.35 5.97
C ASN A 34 20.00 4.66 5.19
N ASP A 35 18.92 5.04 4.51
CA ASP A 35 18.81 6.21 3.63
C ASP A 35 19.85 6.21 2.49
N LYS A 36 20.34 5.03 2.10
CA LYS A 36 21.29 4.92 0.97
C LYS A 36 20.53 4.60 -0.31
N PRO A 37 20.80 5.32 -1.41
CA PRO A 37 20.13 5.03 -2.66
C PRO A 37 20.52 3.65 -3.19
N LEU A 38 19.52 2.85 -3.55
CA LEU A 38 19.68 1.61 -4.31
C LEU A 38 20.21 1.93 -5.70
N LYS A 39 21.22 1.17 -6.13
CA LYS A 39 21.92 1.36 -7.41
C LYS A 39 22.04 0.05 -8.17
N GLY A 40 22.19 0.16 -9.49
CA GLY A 40 22.46 -0.96 -10.39
C GLY A 40 21.47 -2.11 -10.24
N ASP A 41 21.99 -3.33 -10.21
CA ASP A 41 21.21 -4.57 -10.17
C ASP A 41 20.22 -4.65 -9.01
N LYS A 42 20.55 -4.06 -7.86
CA LYS A 42 19.63 -4.05 -6.71
C LYS A 42 18.40 -3.21 -6.97
N LYS A 43 18.55 -2.05 -7.63
CA LYS A 43 17.41 -1.20 -8.03
C LYS A 43 16.55 -1.92 -9.06
N THR A 44 17.18 -2.51 -10.08
CA THR A 44 16.45 -3.26 -11.13
C THR A 44 15.68 -4.44 -10.55
N LYS A 45 16.31 -5.22 -9.66
CA LYS A 45 15.65 -6.35 -9.00
C LYS A 45 14.51 -5.91 -8.09
N PHE A 46 14.67 -4.79 -7.37
CA PHE A 46 13.61 -4.22 -6.56
C PHE A 46 12.39 -3.86 -7.42
N LEU A 47 12.59 -3.12 -8.52
CA LEU A 47 11.51 -2.72 -9.43
C LEU A 47 10.82 -3.91 -10.09
N ASP A 48 11.57 -4.96 -10.41
CA ASP A 48 11.00 -6.21 -10.95
C ASP A 48 10.13 -6.92 -9.91
N LEU A 49 10.60 -7.02 -8.66
CA LEU A 49 9.82 -7.59 -7.55
C LEU A 49 8.58 -6.77 -7.22
N GLU A 50 8.68 -5.45 -7.25
CA GLU A 50 7.55 -4.52 -7.07
C GLU A 50 6.48 -4.80 -8.13
N LYS A 51 6.86 -4.83 -9.41
CA LYS A 51 5.96 -5.14 -10.51
C LYS A 51 5.29 -6.52 -10.39
N GLN A 52 6.05 -7.54 -9.96
CA GLN A 52 5.49 -8.87 -9.72
C GLN A 52 4.49 -8.88 -8.55
N GLY A 53 4.78 -8.12 -7.50
CA GLY A 53 3.88 -7.90 -6.37
C GLY A 53 2.57 -7.24 -6.80
N ASP A 54 2.66 -6.16 -7.57
CA ASP A 54 1.48 -5.44 -8.09
C ASP A 54 0.60 -6.34 -8.96
N ALA A 55 1.20 -7.12 -9.86
CA ALA A 55 0.46 -8.05 -10.70
C ALA A 55 -0.27 -9.13 -9.86
N LYS A 56 0.37 -9.62 -8.79
CA LYS A 56 -0.25 -10.59 -7.87
C LYS A 56 -1.34 -9.96 -7.00
N PHE A 57 -1.15 -8.72 -6.59
CA PHE A 57 -2.18 -7.96 -5.86
C PHE A 57 -3.41 -7.74 -6.74
N GLU A 58 -3.23 -7.36 -8.01
CA GLU A 58 -4.33 -7.21 -8.98
C GLU A 58 -5.05 -8.55 -9.24
N GLU A 59 -4.33 -9.66 -9.28
CA GLU A 59 -4.94 -10.99 -9.38
C GLU A 59 -5.77 -11.31 -8.12
N LEU A 60 -5.26 -10.98 -6.94
CA LEU A 60 -5.95 -11.21 -5.68
C LEU A 60 -7.25 -10.39 -5.59
N THR A 61 -7.24 -9.11 -5.94
CA THR A 61 -8.45 -8.26 -5.86
C THR A 61 -9.55 -8.73 -6.82
N LYS A 62 -9.19 -9.34 -7.96
CA LYS A 62 -10.16 -9.99 -8.86
C LYS A 62 -10.89 -11.18 -8.22
N THR A 63 -10.33 -11.77 -7.17
CA THR A 63 -10.95 -12.90 -6.45
C THR A 63 -11.88 -12.45 -5.31
N TYR A 64 -11.97 -11.15 -5.05
CA TYR A 64 -12.76 -10.64 -3.93
C TYR A 64 -14.26 -10.91 -4.11
N THR A 65 -14.90 -11.32 -3.02
CA THR A 65 -16.36 -11.37 -2.94
C THR A 65 -16.93 -9.95 -2.90
N PRO A 66 -18.23 -9.75 -3.20
CA PRO A 66 -18.87 -8.45 -3.09
C PRO A 66 -18.70 -7.81 -1.70
N GLU A 67 -18.75 -8.60 -0.63
CA GLU A 67 -18.55 -8.10 0.74
C GLU A 67 -17.11 -7.61 0.97
N GLN A 68 -16.12 -8.30 0.40
CA GLN A 68 -14.72 -7.88 0.49
C GLN A 68 -14.46 -6.61 -0.30
N GLN A 69 -15.05 -6.46 -1.48
CA GLN A 69 -15.00 -5.23 -2.27
C GLN A 69 -15.65 -4.05 -1.53
N GLN A 70 -16.79 -4.29 -0.87
CA GLN A 70 -17.43 -3.25 -0.05
C GLN A 70 -16.53 -2.81 1.10
N LEU A 71 -15.91 -3.76 1.80
CA LEU A 71 -15.00 -3.45 2.91
C LEU A 71 -13.77 -2.66 2.43
N GLU A 72 -13.22 -2.98 1.26
CA GLU A 72 -12.13 -2.24 0.64
C GLU A 72 -12.53 -0.79 0.30
N ASN A 73 -13.74 -0.60 -0.24
CA ASN A 73 -14.28 0.73 -0.51
C ASN A 73 -14.46 1.56 0.78
N ASP A 74 -14.96 0.92 1.84
CA ASP A 74 -15.13 1.57 3.14
C ASP A 74 -13.77 1.98 3.74
N LEU A 75 -12.76 1.11 3.64
CA LEU A 75 -11.38 1.43 4.06
C LEU A 75 -10.79 2.59 3.26
N ASN A 76 -10.96 2.62 1.94
CA ASN A 76 -10.49 3.72 1.09
C ASN A 76 -11.17 5.05 1.46
N SER A 77 -12.47 5.01 1.78
CA SER A 77 -13.21 6.18 2.28
C SER A 77 -12.68 6.67 3.62
N ILE A 78 -12.39 5.77 4.56
CA ILE A 78 -11.79 6.12 5.86
C ILE A 78 -10.41 6.75 5.66
N HIS A 79 -9.55 6.16 4.83
CA HIS A 79 -8.23 6.72 4.53
C HIS A 79 -8.33 8.11 3.91
N SER A 80 -9.24 8.32 2.94
CA SER A 80 -9.44 9.65 2.38
C SER A 80 -9.86 10.69 3.43
N GLN A 81 -10.67 10.30 4.41
CA GLN A 81 -11.05 11.18 5.52
C GLN A 81 -9.86 11.46 6.46
N MET A 82 -9.01 10.47 6.71
CA MET A 82 -7.77 10.66 7.48
C MET A 82 -6.83 11.64 6.76
N ASP A 83 -6.65 11.48 5.46
CA ASP A 83 -5.84 12.36 4.63
C ASP A 83 -6.36 13.80 4.66
N ASP A 84 -7.68 13.98 4.62
CA ASP A 84 -8.33 15.29 4.76
C ASP A 84 -8.05 15.93 6.13
N ILE A 85 -8.13 15.15 7.22
CA ILE A 85 -7.82 15.63 8.57
C ILE A 85 -6.34 16.02 8.70
N LEU A 86 -5.45 15.23 8.11
CA LEU A 86 -4.00 15.45 8.14
C LEU A 86 -3.55 16.55 7.18
N GLY A 87 -4.46 17.06 6.33
CA GLY A 87 -4.14 18.06 5.32
C GLY A 87 -3.18 17.54 4.25
N VAL A 88 -3.24 16.23 3.94
CA VAL A 88 -2.45 15.63 2.87
C VAL A 88 -2.83 16.32 1.55
N PRO A 89 -1.86 16.89 0.81
CA PRO A 89 -2.16 17.55 -0.45
C PRO A 89 -2.80 16.58 -1.43
N LYS A 90 -4.08 16.77 -1.76
CA LYS A 90 -4.74 16.00 -2.83
C LYS A 90 -4.02 16.34 -4.13
N GLN A 91 -3.34 15.36 -4.72
CA GLN A 91 -2.74 15.54 -6.04
C GLN A 91 -3.86 15.93 -7.01
N GLN A 92 -3.84 17.17 -7.49
CA GLN A 92 -4.69 17.60 -8.59
C GLN A 92 -4.27 16.77 -9.81
N GLN A 93 -5.02 15.70 -10.11
CA GLN A 93 -4.93 15.02 -11.39
C GLN A 93 -5.23 16.07 -12.48
N LYS A 94 -4.20 16.47 -13.21
CA LYS A 94 -4.28 17.34 -14.38
C LYS A 94 -4.22 16.48 -15.63
#